data_AF-A0A959GHQ3-F1
#
_entry.id   AF-A0A959GHQ3-F1
#
_cell.length_a   1.000
_cell.length_b   1.000
_cell.length_c   1.000
_cell.angle_alpha   90.00
_cell.angle_beta   90.00
_cell.angle_gamma   90.00
#
_symmetry.space_group_name_H-M   'P 1'
#
loop_
_entity.id
_entity.type
_entity.pdbx_description
1 polymer ?
#
loop_
_entity_poly.entity_id
_entity_poly.type
_entity_poly.pdbx_seq_one_letter_code
_entity_poly.pdbx_strand_id
1 'polypeptide(L)' 'LDLEEQLARVDNNPELINEGRETAPSKRIIKLIPEYDKVSVGADIAAINGVEFLKKKCRHFNDWITILENLAPSED' A
#
# COMPACT_ATOMS: atom_id res chain seq x y z
N LEU A 1 4.05 -18.70 2.75
CA LEU A 1 2.69 -18.11 2.78
C LEU A 1 2.62 -17.20 1.59
N ASP A 2 1.66 -17.50 0.71
CA ASP A 2 1.36 -16.65 -0.44
C ASP A 2 0.86 -15.29 0.05
N LEU A 3 1.10 -14.21 -0.71
CA LEU A 3 0.73 -12.86 -0.29
C LEU A 3 -0.78 -12.72 -0.08
N GLU A 4 -1.59 -13.42 -0.89
CA GLU A 4 -3.05 -13.48 -0.74
C GLU A 4 -3.47 -14.10 0.59
N GLU A 5 -2.81 -15.19 1.00
CA GLU A 5 -3.10 -15.86 2.27
C GLU A 5 -2.79 -14.95 3.46
N GLN A 6 -1.72 -14.16 3.38
CA GLN A 6 -1.38 -13.22 4.43
C GLN A 6 -2.35 -12.05 4.51
N LEU A 7 -2.81 -11.56 3.36
CA LEU A 7 -3.83 -10.51 3.28
C LEU A 7 -5.16 -10.99 3.88
N ALA A 8 -5.57 -12.23 3.60
CA ALA A 8 -6.75 -12.82 4.21
C ALA A 8 -6.65 -12.92 5.75
N ARG A 9 -5.46 -13.19 6.30
CA ARG A 9 -5.22 -13.26 7.76
C ARG A 9 -5.33 -11.92 8.48
N VAL A 10 -5.24 -10.81 7.77
CA VAL A 10 -5.31 -9.46 8.32
C VAL A 10 -6.56 -8.71 7.85
N ASP A 11 -7.66 -9.44 7.62
CA ASP A 11 -8.95 -8.90 7.18
C ASP A 11 -8.86 -8.07 5.89
N ASN A 12 -8.00 -8.52 4.97
CA ASN A 12 -7.69 -7.81 3.73
C ASN A 12 -7.20 -6.36 3.91
N ASN A 13 -6.65 -6.03 5.09
CA ASN A 13 -6.02 -4.75 5.32
C ASN A 13 -4.52 -4.82 4.95
N PRO A 14 -4.09 -4.26 3.81
CA PRO A 14 -2.70 -4.31 3.35
C PRO A 14 -1.73 -3.60 4.32
N GLU A 15 -2.21 -2.65 5.12
CA GLU A 15 -1.38 -1.89 6.07
C GLU A 15 -0.88 -2.74 7.24
N LEU A 16 -1.52 -3.87 7.50
CA LEU A 16 -1.14 -4.82 8.55
C LEU A 16 -0.10 -5.85 8.08
N ILE A 17 0.19 -5.90 6.78
CA ILE A 17 1.23 -6.77 6.22
C ILE A 17 2.57 -6.02 6.20
N ASN A 18 3.05 -5.64 7.39
CA ASN A 18 4.31 -4.93 7.54
C ASN A 18 5.36 -5.85 8.16
N GLU A 19 5.60 -6.97 7.47
CA GLU A 19 6.48 -8.00 7.97
C GLU A 19 7.94 -7.54 7.95
N GLY A 20 8.72 -8.01 8.93
CA GLY A 20 10.04 -7.47 9.30
C GLY A 20 11.09 -7.46 8.18
N ARG A 21 12.33 -7.08 8.53
CA ARG A 21 13.40 -6.80 7.55
C ARG A 21 13.54 -7.81 6.40
N GLU A 22 13.39 -9.10 6.69
CA GLU A 22 13.52 -10.20 5.72
C GLU A 22 12.20 -10.76 5.18
N THR A 23 11.08 -10.31 5.76
CA THR A 23 9.75 -10.81 5.47
C THR A 23 8.82 -9.75 4.90
N ALA A 24 9.20 -8.47 4.78
CA ALA A 24 8.38 -7.45 4.15
C ALA A 24 7.83 -7.89 2.77
N PRO A 25 6.64 -7.43 2.33
CA PRO A 25 6.05 -7.80 1.04
C PRO A 25 7.03 -7.63 -0.13
N SER A 26 7.76 -6.52 -0.19
CA SER A 26 8.78 -6.30 -1.22
C SER A 26 9.89 -7.36 -1.21
N LYS A 27 10.32 -7.86 -0.05
CA LYS A 27 11.34 -8.93 0.05
C LYS A 27 10.80 -10.28 -0.45
N ARG A 28 9.51 -10.55 -0.25
CA ARG A 28 8.86 -11.75 -0.78
C ARG A 28 8.76 -11.69 -2.30
N ILE A 29 8.37 -10.54 -2.84
CA ILE A 29 8.28 -10.34 -4.29
C ILE A 29 9.68 -10.47 -4.92
N ILE A 30 10.72 -9.84 -4.36
CA ILE A 30 12.11 -9.94 -4.85
C ILE A 30 12.61 -11.38 -4.88
N LYS A 31 12.23 -12.22 -3.91
CA LYS A 31 12.62 -13.65 -3.90
C LYS A 31 12.02 -14.44 -5.07
N LEU A 32 10.84 -14.02 -5.56
CA LEU A 32 10.14 -14.68 -6.67
C LEU A 32 10.45 -14.04 -8.03
N ILE A 33 10.66 -12.72 -8.04
CA ILE A 33 10.94 -11.89 -9.20
C ILE A 33 12.17 -11.03 -8.86
N PRO A 34 13.40 -11.52 -9.10
CA PRO A 34 14.64 -10.82 -8.74
C PRO A 34 14.78 -9.43 -9.35
N GLU A 35 14.13 -9.18 -10.49
CA GLU A 35 14.12 -7.91 -11.22
C GLU A 35 13.13 -6.90 -10.66
N TYR A 36 12.31 -7.27 -9.65
CA TYR A 36 11.34 -6.36 -9.05
C TYR A 36 12.02 -5.17 -8.38
N ASP A 37 11.80 -3.99 -8.94
CA ASP A 37 12.15 -2.72 -8.32
C ASP A 37 10.94 -2.13 -7.62
N LYS A 38 10.98 -2.15 -6.28
CA LYS A 38 9.90 -1.65 -5.43
C LYS A 38 9.60 -0.16 -5.63
N VAL A 39 10.56 0.62 -6.14
CA VAL A 39 10.41 2.07 -6.28
C VAL A 39 9.59 2.38 -7.54
N SER A 40 10.06 1.93 -8.70
CA SER A 40 9.36 2.15 -9.97
C SER A 40 8.01 1.45 -10.00
N VAL A 41 7.97 0.14 -9.69
CA VAL A 41 6.72 -0.64 -9.70
C VAL A 41 5.73 -0.10 -8.67
N GLY A 42 6.20 0.38 -7.52
CA GLY A 42 5.34 1.01 -6.52
C GLY A 42 4.68 2.29 -7.04
N ALA A 43 5.43 3.15 -7.73
CA ALA A 43 4.91 4.36 -8.34
C ALA A 43 3.90 4.05 -9.46
N ASP A 44 4.22 3.08 -10.33
CA ASP A 44 3.35 2.67 -11.43
C ASP A 44 2.02 2.10 -10.92
N ILE A 45 2.05 1.22 -9.91
CA ILE A 45 0.85 0.65 -9.30
C ILE A 45 0.00 1.74 -8.63
N ALA A 46 0.63 2.72 -7.95
CA ALA A 46 -0.09 3.83 -7.35
C ALA A 46 -0.75 4.71 -8.42
N ALA A 47 -0.07 4.98 -9.53
CA ALA A 47 -0.60 5.73 -10.66
C ALA A 47 -1.77 5.01 -11.35
N ILE A 48 -1.69 3.70 -11.52
CA ILE A 48 -2.75 2.87 -12.13
C ILE A 48 -4.01 2.87 -11.27
N ASN A 49 -3.87 2.71 -9.96
CA ASN A 49 -5.02 2.58 -9.06
C ASN A 49 -5.63 3.93 -8.66
N GLY A 50 -4.80 4.96 -8.56
CA GLY A 50 -5.22 6.29 -8.12
C GLY A 50 -5.54 6.38 -6.62
N VAL A 51 -5.68 7.62 -6.15
CA VAL A 51 -5.85 7.95 -4.72
C VAL A 51 -7.14 7.37 -4.13
N GLU A 52 -8.25 7.42 -4.87
CA GLU A 52 -9.55 6.92 -4.38
C GLU A 52 -9.54 5.40 -4.10
N PHE A 53 -8.87 4.62 -4.95
CA PHE A 53 -8.70 3.19 -4.70
C PHE A 53 -7.87 2.96 -3.44
N LEU A 54 -6.77 3.71 -3.28
CA LEU A 54 -5.90 3.61 -2.11
C LEU A 54 -6.66 3.98 -0.83
N LYS A 55 -7.47 5.05 -0.84
CA LYS A 55 -8.36 5.43 0.28
C LYS A 55 -9.32 4.30 0.66
N LYS A 56 -9.91 3.61 -0.32
CA LYS A 56 -10.83 2.50 -0.06
C LYS A 56 -10.16 1.27 0.54
N LYS A 57 -8.89 1.02 0.21
CA LYS A 57 -8.16 -0.20 0.59
C LYS A 57 -7.28 -0.04 1.82
N CYS A 58 -6.78 1.17 2.08
CA CYS A 58 -5.82 1.46 3.14
C CYS A 58 -6.44 2.48 4.10
N ARG A 59 -6.89 2.01 5.27
CA ARG A 59 -7.66 2.83 6.21
C ARG A 59 -6.79 3.93 6.82
N HIS A 60 -5.58 3.62 7.26
CA HIS A 60 -4.69 4.62 7.84
C HIS A 60 -4.27 5.67 6.81
N PHE A 61 -4.03 5.26 5.56
CA PHE A 61 -3.81 6.19 4.46
C PHE A 61 -5.02 7.11 4.23
N ASN A 62 -6.24 6.56 4.22
CA ASN A 62 -7.45 7.35 4.10
C ASN A 62 -7.59 8.36 5.25
N ASP A 63 -7.35 7.94 6.48
CA ASP A 63 -7.46 8.80 7.65
C ASP A 63 -6.43 9.93 7.59
N TRP A 64 -5.18 9.61 7.21
CA TRP A 64 -4.12 10.59 7.02
C TRP A 64 -4.43 11.59 5.90
N ILE A 65 -4.83 11.12 4.71
CA ILE A 65 -5.11 12.02 3.58
C ILE A 65 -6.34 12.87 3.85
N THR A 66 -7.36 12.35 4.55
CA THR A 66 -8.55 13.12 4.97
C THR A 66 -8.16 14.27 5.89
N ILE A 67 -7.20 14.07 6.81
CA ILE A 67 -6.68 15.16 7.63
C ILE A 67 -6.03 16.22 6.73
N LEU A 68 -5.19 15.83 5.78
CA LEU A 68 -4.51 16.77 4.88
C LEU A 68 -5.48 17.54 3.96
N GLU A 69 -6.49 16.86 3.41
CA GLU A 69 -7.53 17.46 2.58
C GLU A 69 -8.32 18.53 3.36
N ASN A 70 -8.58 18.31 4.65
CA ASN A 70 -9.29 19.25 5.52
C ASN A 70 -8.41 20.41 6.04
N LEU A 71 -7.08 20.32 5.87
CA LEU A 71 -6.17 21.42 6.19
C LEU A 71 -6.00 22.40 5.03
N ALA A 72 -6.43 22.03 3.82
CA ALA A 72 -6.40 22.93 2.68
C ALA A 72 -7.37 24.10 2.94
N PRO A 73 -6.92 25.36 2.83
CA PRO A 73 -7.85 26.49 2.86
C PRO A 73 -8.84 26.34 1.70
N SER A 74 -10.10 26.76 1.92
CA SER A 74 -11.08 26.86 0.85
C SER A 74 -10.49 27.74 -0.26
N GLU A 75 -10.48 27.26 -1.49
CA GLU A 75 -10.26 28.11 -2.65
C GLU A 75 -11.46 29.06 -2.74
N ASP A 76 -11.26 30.31 -2.31
CA ASP A 76 -12.13 31.45 -2.63
C ASP A 76 -11.81 31.98 -4.04
#